data_AF-A0A6N2UV87-F1
#
_entry.id   AF-A0A6N2UV87-F1
#
_cell.length_a   1.000
_cell.length_b   1.000
_cell.length_c   1.000
_cell.angle_alpha   90.00
_cell.angle_beta   90.00
_cell.angle_gamma   90.00
#
_symmetry.space_group_name_H-M   'P 1'
#
loop_
_entity.id
_entity.type
_entity.pdbx_description
1 polymer ?
#
loop_
_entity_poly.entity_id
_entity_poly.type
_entity_poly.pdbx_seq_one_letter_code
_entity_poly.pdbx_strand_id
1 'polypeptide(L)'
;MKHNNIIKLCLGIFLAFTMALPAIAQKTQTFKGVVVDTTGEPIIGASVKVVGTTTGTITDLDGKFMVVVPSGKQVEISYIGYITQVLSDFKQTKIELKEDTQQLDEVVVVGYGTQKKAHLTGAIATVPMDDIQDLASGNLASTLSGMVNGLSVSGGDARPGENARINIRQNDVLSDIGGTASEPLYVIDGYIYPVEVKIGDVTENLGATAFNNLDPSVIESISVLKDAAAAVYGARAANGVMKSTEHLLPIIMENPIIRLSPLQACSYKMFYESSILSYASPKTLANKEIVKAVLTMFLQGATEIYKMQNNLYLSSQSRKYEIYQEFLQLVMKYYTIHHGTSFYAEHLGLSLPHFCSTIKKVAGNTPLEVIASIILMDAKSRLKSTNEPVKNIALSLGFNNISFFNKFFKQHTGVTPQEYRGH
;
A
#
# COMPACT_ATOMS: atom_id res chain seq x y z
N MET A 1 55.40 -33.58 62.92
CA MET A 1 54.93 -32.21 62.60
C MET A 1 54.25 -32.04 61.23
N LYS A 2 54.43 -32.91 60.23
CA LYS A 2 53.79 -32.73 58.90
C LYS A 2 52.29 -33.02 58.82
N HIS A 3 51.75 -33.91 59.66
CA HIS A 3 50.34 -34.35 59.55
C HIS A 3 49.32 -33.32 60.09
N ASN A 4 49.65 -32.61 61.18
CA ASN A 4 48.77 -31.59 61.75
C ASN A 4 48.58 -30.37 60.83
N ASN A 5 49.54 -30.10 59.95
CA ASN A 5 49.44 -28.97 59.02
C ASN A 5 48.50 -29.29 57.85
N ILE A 6 48.42 -30.56 57.44
CA ILE A 6 47.50 -31.01 56.38
C ILE A 6 46.06 -31.00 56.89
N ILE A 7 45.83 -31.45 58.12
CA ILE A 7 44.49 -31.42 58.73
C ILE A 7 43.99 -29.98 58.90
N LYS A 8 44.86 -29.06 59.32
CA LYS A 8 44.52 -27.62 59.43
C LYS A 8 44.23 -26.98 58.07
N LEU A 9 44.94 -27.39 57.01
CA LEU A 9 44.70 -26.91 55.64
C LEU A 9 43.36 -27.42 55.09
N CYS A 10 43.04 -28.71 55.27
CA CYS A 10 41.77 -29.30 54.84
C CYS A 10 40.57 -28.71 55.60
N LEU A 11 40.72 -28.45 56.90
CA LEU A 11 39.67 -27.82 57.71
C LEU A 11 39.43 -26.36 57.29
N GLY A 12 40.48 -25.63 56.91
CA GLY A 12 40.37 -24.27 56.38
C GLY A 12 39.65 -24.22 55.03
N ILE A 13 39.92 -25.18 54.13
CA ILE A 13 39.24 -25.27 52.82
C ILE A 13 37.76 -25.65 53.01
N PHE A 14 37.45 -26.56 53.94
CA PHE A 14 36.07 -26.92 54.25
C PHE A 14 35.27 -25.77 54.90
N LEU A 15 35.93 -24.98 55.76
CA LEU A 15 35.32 -23.78 56.36
C LEU A 15 35.10 -22.66 55.33
N ALA A 16 36.02 -22.50 54.37
CA ALA A 16 35.85 -21.56 53.26
C ALA A 16 34.73 -21.98 52.29
N PHE A 17 34.54 -23.29 52.08
CA PHE A 17 33.46 -23.82 51.23
C PHE A 17 32.08 -23.67 51.87
N THR A 18 31.99 -23.74 53.20
CA THR A 18 30.72 -23.57 53.93
C THR A 18 30.29 -22.12 54.08
N MET A 19 31.22 -21.15 54.11
CA MET A 19 30.90 -19.71 54.08
C MET A 19 30.49 -19.18 52.69
N ALA A 20 30.67 -19.95 51.61
CA ALA A 20 30.27 -19.56 50.25
C ALA A 20 28.79 -19.90 49.90
N LEU A 21 28.11 -20.69 50.75
CA LEU A 21 26.74 -21.17 50.48
C LEU A 21 25.61 -20.13 50.60
N PRO A 22 25.67 -19.04 51.39
CA PRO A 22 24.57 -18.07 51.45
C PRO A 22 24.53 -17.07 50.28
N ALA A 23 25.49 -17.11 49.34
CA ALA A 23 25.54 -16.17 48.21
C ALA A 23 24.57 -16.51 47.04
N ILE A 24 23.86 -17.65 47.08
CA ILE A 24 22.90 -18.08 46.04
C ILE A 24 21.43 -18.06 46.51
N ALA A 25 21.12 -17.51 47.69
CA ALA A 25 19.73 -17.23 48.07
C ALA A 25 19.27 -15.87 47.50
N GLN A 26 19.23 -15.74 46.17
CA GLN A 26 18.58 -14.59 45.54
C GLN A 26 17.07 -14.70 45.82
N LYS A 27 16.58 -13.88 46.76
CA LYS A 27 15.16 -13.80 47.11
C LYS A 27 14.36 -13.55 45.83
N THR A 28 13.51 -14.49 45.41
CA THR A 28 12.66 -14.35 44.23
C THR A 28 11.22 -14.06 44.66
N GLN A 29 10.49 -13.32 43.83
CA GLN A 29 9.08 -13.03 44.02
C GLN A 29 8.32 -13.43 42.75
N THR A 30 7.17 -14.09 42.90
CA THR A 30 6.29 -14.37 41.76
C THR A 30 5.41 -13.15 41.48
N PHE A 31 5.45 -12.66 40.25
CA PHE A 31 4.58 -11.60 39.76
C PHE A 31 3.50 -12.20 38.86
N LYS A 32 2.23 -11.90 39.17
CA LYS A 32 1.06 -12.37 38.44
C LYS A 32 0.15 -11.19 38.16
N GLY A 33 -0.41 -11.14 36.97
CA GLY A 33 -1.34 -10.08 36.60
C GLY A 33 -2.06 -10.35 35.30
N VAL A 34 -2.86 -9.36 34.90
CA VAL A 34 -3.58 -9.29 33.64
C VAL A 34 -3.15 -8.01 32.94
N VAL A 35 -2.77 -8.13 31.67
CA VAL A 35 -2.46 -6.99 30.80
C VAL A 35 -3.69 -6.65 29.98
N VAL A 36 -4.14 -5.40 30.05
CA VAL A 36 -5.29 -4.89 29.29
C VAL A 36 -4.92 -3.59 28.56
N ASP A 37 -5.73 -3.21 27.59
CA ASP A 37 -5.65 -1.91 26.93
C ASP A 37 -6.47 -0.84 27.68
N THR A 38 -6.47 0.38 27.14
CA THR A 38 -7.25 1.52 27.68
C THR A 38 -8.76 1.35 27.59
N THR A 39 -9.25 0.41 26.77
CA THR A 39 -10.68 0.07 26.67
C THR A 39 -11.09 -1.03 27.65
N GLY A 40 -10.11 -1.68 28.29
CA GLY A 40 -10.28 -2.78 29.22
C GLY A 40 -10.23 -4.16 28.58
N GLU A 41 -9.92 -4.25 27.28
CA GLU A 41 -9.75 -5.53 26.56
C GLU A 41 -8.41 -6.19 26.91
N PRO A 42 -8.38 -7.53 27.08
CA PRO A 42 -7.15 -8.25 27.39
C PRO A 42 -6.16 -8.23 26.22
N ILE A 43 -4.89 -7.93 26.51
CA ILE A 43 -3.83 -7.94 25.50
C ILE A 43 -3.19 -9.34 25.46
N ILE A 44 -3.47 -10.05 24.38
CA ILE A 44 -2.98 -11.40 24.11
C ILE A 44 -1.60 -11.32 23.45
N GLY A 45 -0.63 -12.09 23.95
CA GLY A 45 0.71 -12.14 23.35
C GLY A 45 1.66 -11.01 23.77
N ALA A 46 1.35 -10.25 24.83
CA ALA A 46 2.26 -9.26 25.40
C ALA A 46 3.49 -9.95 26.00
N SER A 47 4.67 -9.41 25.68
CA SER A 47 5.95 -9.88 26.22
C SER A 47 6.13 -9.34 27.63
N VAL A 48 6.39 -10.22 28.59
CA VAL A 48 6.66 -9.88 30.00
C VAL A 48 8.05 -10.35 30.35
N LYS A 49 9.03 -9.44 30.41
CA LYS A 49 10.45 -9.75 30.55
C LYS A 49 11.05 -9.14 31.81
N VAL A 50 11.86 -9.91 32.53
CA VAL A 50 12.63 -9.40 33.67
C VAL A 50 13.88 -8.71 33.15
N VAL A 51 14.02 -7.41 33.42
CA VAL A 51 15.06 -6.54 32.88
C VAL A 51 16.46 -7.04 33.27
N GLY A 52 17.33 -7.16 32.28
CA GLY A 52 18.71 -7.64 32.47
C GLY A 52 18.83 -9.15 32.70
N THR A 53 17.79 -9.93 32.39
CA THR A 53 17.82 -11.40 32.42
C THR A 53 17.19 -11.99 31.16
N THR A 54 17.32 -13.31 30.99
CA THR A 54 16.60 -14.09 29.96
C THR A 54 15.24 -14.60 30.45
N THR A 55 14.88 -14.32 31.71
CA THR A 55 13.61 -14.75 32.29
C THR A 55 12.47 -13.88 31.78
N GLY A 56 11.47 -14.50 31.15
CA GLY A 56 10.27 -13.83 30.65
C GLY A 56 9.16 -14.82 30.36
N THR A 57 7.97 -14.29 30.10
CA THR A 57 6.78 -15.04 29.72
C THR A 57 5.96 -14.21 28.73
N ILE A 58 4.88 -14.79 28.21
CA ILE A 58 3.94 -14.14 27.30
C ILE A 58 2.54 -14.23 27.92
N THR A 59 1.69 -13.22 27.70
CA THR A 59 0.29 -13.27 28.16
C THR A 59 -0.53 -14.28 27.37
N ASP A 60 -1.46 -14.95 28.07
CA ASP A 60 -2.40 -15.91 27.47
C ASP A 60 -3.60 -15.23 26.79
N LEU A 61 -4.60 -16.03 26.38
CA LEU A 61 -5.82 -15.56 25.70
C LEU A 61 -6.69 -14.64 26.57
N ASP A 62 -6.55 -14.70 27.89
CA ASP A 62 -7.25 -13.82 28.83
C ASP A 62 -6.37 -12.63 29.26
N GLY A 63 -5.19 -12.45 28.62
CA GLY A 63 -4.21 -11.43 28.98
C GLY A 63 -3.45 -11.72 30.28
N LYS A 64 -3.57 -12.92 30.87
CA LYS A 64 -2.94 -13.27 32.14
C LYS A 64 -1.49 -13.68 31.94
N PHE A 65 -0.65 -13.38 32.92
CA PHE A 65 0.74 -13.83 32.95
C PHE A 65 1.20 -14.23 34.36
N MET A 66 2.28 -15.00 34.41
CA MET A 66 3.00 -15.35 35.63
C MET A 66 4.50 -15.42 35.34
N VAL A 67 5.30 -14.64 36.07
CA VAL A 67 6.76 -14.63 35.92
C VAL A 67 7.44 -14.60 37.30
N VAL A 68 8.60 -15.27 37.41
CA VAL A 68 9.41 -15.26 38.62
C VAL A 68 10.47 -14.16 38.49
N VAL A 69 10.47 -13.21 39.42
CA VAL A 69 11.32 -12.02 39.38
C VAL A 69 12.33 -12.08 40.53
N PRO A 70 13.65 -12.02 40.27
CA PRO A 70 14.65 -11.84 41.32
C PRO A 70 14.47 -10.49 42.03
N SER A 71 14.69 -10.46 43.35
CA SER A 71 14.52 -9.26 44.17
C SER A 71 15.36 -8.10 43.66
N GLY A 72 14.75 -6.92 43.57
CA GLY A 72 15.39 -5.69 43.08
C GLY A 72 15.47 -5.57 41.56
N LYS A 73 14.89 -6.50 40.79
CA LYS A 73 14.74 -6.38 39.33
C LYS A 73 13.39 -5.78 38.96
N GLN A 74 13.33 -5.20 37.77
CA GLN A 74 12.11 -4.67 37.17
C GLN A 74 11.57 -5.63 36.11
N VAL A 75 10.27 -5.52 35.84
CA VAL A 75 9.61 -6.25 34.74
C VAL A 75 9.21 -5.25 33.67
N GLU A 76 9.68 -5.50 32.46
CA GLU A 76 9.28 -4.79 31.25
C GLU A 76 8.12 -5.54 30.60
N ILE A 77 7.03 -4.84 30.33
CA ILE A 77 5.89 -5.35 29.58
C ILE A 77 5.79 -4.57 28.28
N SER A 78 5.85 -5.28 27.17
CA SER A 78 5.82 -4.69 25.83
C SER A 78 4.89 -5.46 24.90
N TYR A 79 4.23 -4.71 24.03
CA TYR A 79 3.41 -5.24 22.96
C TYR A 79 3.43 -4.25 21.79
N ILE A 80 3.36 -4.76 20.57
CA ILE A 80 3.48 -3.94 19.36
C ILE A 80 2.31 -2.94 19.31
N GLY A 81 2.62 -1.65 19.12
CA GLY A 81 1.64 -0.57 19.10
C GLY A 81 1.27 0.00 20.48
N TYR A 82 1.98 -0.40 21.54
CA TYR A 82 1.77 0.05 22.91
C TYR A 82 3.06 0.54 23.54
N ILE A 83 2.93 1.52 24.44
CA ILE A 83 4.08 2.12 25.13
C ILE A 83 4.60 1.06 26.10
N THR A 84 5.86 0.69 25.93
CA THR A 84 6.54 -0.25 26.83
C THR A 84 6.48 0.28 28.26
N GLN A 85 5.97 -0.54 29.19
CA GLN A 85 5.84 -0.18 30.59
C GLN A 85 6.81 -0.98 31.44
N VAL A 86 7.57 -0.29 32.29
CA VAL A 86 8.52 -0.91 33.22
C VAL A 86 7.97 -0.80 34.65
N LEU A 87 7.78 -1.95 35.29
CA LEU A 87 7.20 -2.06 36.63
C LEU A 87 8.25 -2.51 37.64
N SER A 88 8.28 -1.81 38.77
CA SER A 88 9.11 -2.14 39.95
C SER A 88 8.26 -2.60 41.14
N ASP A 89 6.95 -2.31 41.13
CA ASP A 89 6.00 -2.74 42.14
C ASP A 89 5.14 -3.89 41.61
N PHE A 90 5.22 -5.04 42.27
CA PHE A 90 4.54 -6.27 41.89
C PHE A 90 3.22 -6.50 42.65
N LYS A 91 2.72 -5.49 43.38
CA LYS A 91 1.40 -5.54 44.02
C LYS A 91 0.25 -5.28 43.05
N GLN A 92 0.52 -4.58 41.96
CA GLN A 92 -0.48 -4.24 40.94
C GLN A 92 -0.75 -5.45 40.04
N THR A 93 -1.96 -6.01 40.12
CA THR A 93 -2.37 -7.18 39.33
C THR A 93 -3.03 -6.84 38.00
N LYS A 94 -3.47 -5.59 37.80
CA LYS A 94 -4.04 -5.10 36.53
C LYS A 94 -3.08 -4.08 35.92
N ILE A 95 -2.49 -4.43 34.78
CA ILE A 95 -1.54 -3.58 34.05
C ILE A 95 -2.27 -3.06 32.82
N GLU A 96 -2.41 -1.75 32.72
CA GLU A 96 -3.01 -1.08 31.56
C GLU A 96 -1.89 -0.53 30.68
N LEU A 97 -1.75 -1.09 29.47
CA LEU A 97 -0.84 -0.53 28.47
C LEU A 97 -1.57 0.56 27.69
N LYS A 98 -0.90 1.71 27.57
CA LYS A 98 -1.37 2.81 26.73
C LYS A 98 -0.93 2.58 25.31
N GLU A 99 -1.81 2.86 24.35
CA GLU A 99 -1.44 2.86 22.94
C GLU A 99 -0.25 3.80 22.72
N ASP A 100 0.73 3.33 21.96
CA ASP A 100 1.85 4.16 21.54
C ASP A 100 1.44 4.93 20.28
N THR A 101 0.74 6.05 20.51
CA THR A 101 0.46 7.00 19.43
C THR A 101 1.75 7.58 18.86
N GLN A 102 2.85 7.56 19.62
CA GLN A 102 4.16 8.03 19.17
C GLN A 102 4.89 7.00 18.31
N GLN A 103 4.68 5.69 18.43
CA GLN A 103 5.20 4.70 17.47
C GLN A 103 4.51 4.80 16.11
N LEU A 104 3.27 5.29 16.06
CA LEU A 104 2.61 5.72 14.82
C LEU A 104 3.20 7.04 14.29
N ASP A 105 3.66 7.93 15.18
CA ASP A 105 4.31 9.21 14.84
C ASP A 105 5.85 9.13 14.64
N GLU A 106 6.52 8.04 15.04
CA GLU A 106 7.98 7.85 14.93
C GLU A 106 8.41 7.46 13.52
N VAL A 107 7.45 7.22 12.62
CA VAL A 107 7.70 7.25 11.16
C VAL A 107 7.50 8.66 10.57
N VAL A 108 7.18 9.66 11.40
CA VAL A 108 7.04 11.07 11.01
C VAL A 108 7.93 11.96 11.87
N VAL A 109 9.23 11.65 11.93
CA VAL A 109 10.24 12.70 12.11
C VAL A 109 11.40 12.47 11.15
N VAL A 110 11.26 13.03 9.95
CA VAL A 110 12.42 13.64 9.28
C VAL A 110 12.06 15.10 9.08
N GLY A 111 12.76 15.96 9.81
CA GLY A 111 12.65 17.41 9.69
C GLY A 111 12.79 17.83 8.23
N TYR A 112 11.83 18.61 7.76
CA TYR A 112 11.98 19.88 7.05
C TYR A 112 10.56 20.34 6.66
N GLY A 113 10.19 21.53 7.17
CA GLY A 113 9.10 22.42 6.75
C GLY A 113 7.84 21.85 6.08
N THR A 114 6.70 22.03 6.73
CA THR A 114 5.40 22.07 6.04
C THR A 114 5.39 23.25 5.06
N GLN A 115 5.54 22.99 3.76
CA GLN A 115 5.11 23.98 2.77
C GLN A 115 3.58 23.98 2.72
N LYS A 116 2.98 25.16 2.94
CA LYS A 116 1.54 25.37 2.90
C LYS A 116 0.99 24.94 1.54
N LYS A 117 -0.08 24.12 1.55
CA LYS A 117 -1.01 23.85 0.43
C LYS A 117 -1.61 25.11 -0.25
N ALA A 118 -1.33 26.31 0.28
CA ALA A 118 -1.99 27.56 -0.06
C ALA A 118 -1.69 28.11 -1.47
N HIS A 119 -0.75 27.54 -2.23
CA HIS A 119 -0.44 28.01 -3.60
C HIS A 119 -1.00 27.12 -4.74
N LEU A 120 -1.66 26.00 -4.43
CA LEU A 120 -2.18 25.04 -5.43
C LEU A 120 -3.71 25.00 -5.52
N THR A 121 -4.44 25.82 -4.77
CA THR A 121 -5.89 25.69 -4.56
C THR A 121 -6.76 26.17 -5.73
N GLY A 122 -6.20 26.84 -6.75
CA GLY A 122 -6.96 27.35 -7.90
C GLY A 122 -6.78 26.59 -9.22
N ALA A 123 -5.73 25.76 -9.34
CA ALA A 123 -5.30 25.19 -10.61
C ALA A 123 -5.52 23.67 -10.73
N ILE A 124 -5.85 22.98 -9.63
CA ILE A 124 -6.13 21.54 -9.63
C ILE A 124 -7.49 21.34 -8.95
N ALA A 125 -8.43 20.72 -9.65
CA ALA A 125 -9.69 20.28 -9.08
C ALA A 125 -9.71 18.76 -9.01
N THR A 126 -9.99 18.20 -7.84
CA THR A 126 -10.08 16.75 -7.64
C THR A 126 -11.53 16.39 -7.36
N VAL A 127 -12.04 15.39 -8.08
CA VAL A 127 -13.39 14.86 -7.92
C VAL A 127 -13.27 13.54 -7.13
N PRO A 128 -13.87 13.44 -5.94
CA PRO A 128 -13.93 12.19 -5.19
C PRO A 128 -14.89 11.21 -5.89
N MET A 129 -14.54 9.92 -5.86
CA MET A 129 -15.30 8.91 -6.60
C MET A 129 -16.65 8.57 -5.98
N ASP A 130 -16.84 8.86 -4.69
CA ASP A 130 -18.12 8.70 -3.98
C ASP A 130 -19.25 9.49 -4.66
N ASP A 131 -18.94 10.65 -5.24
CA ASP A 131 -19.91 11.50 -5.95
C ASP A 131 -20.26 10.96 -7.37
N ILE A 132 -19.48 10.01 -7.89
CA ILE A 132 -19.60 9.46 -9.25
C ILE A 132 -20.25 8.08 -9.24
N GLN A 133 -19.92 7.23 -8.26
CA GLN A 133 -20.36 5.83 -8.22
C GLN A 133 -21.90 5.67 -8.12
N ASP A 134 -22.58 6.66 -7.53
CA ASP A 134 -24.03 6.67 -7.39
C ASP A 134 -24.78 7.20 -8.64
N LEU A 135 -24.06 7.69 -9.66
CA LEU A 135 -24.65 8.25 -10.86
C LEU A 135 -24.82 7.18 -11.96
N ALA A 136 -26.07 6.88 -12.30
CA ALA A 136 -26.41 6.01 -13.44
C ALA A 136 -26.13 6.73 -14.77
N SER A 137 -24.91 6.61 -15.29
CA SER A 137 -24.54 7.14 -16.61
C SER A 137 -23.89 6.06 -17.48
N GLY A 138 -24.00 6.22 -18.80
CA GLY A 138 -23.43 5.28 -19.77
C GLY A 138 -21.95 5.50 -20.07
N ASN A 139 -21.32 6.54 -19.53
CA ASN A 139 -19.93 6.90 -19.77
C ASN A 139 -19.37 7.79 -18.64
N LEU A 140 -18.11 7.59 -18.26
CA LEU A 140 -17.52 8.29 -17.12
C LEU A 140 -17.50 9.82 -17.29
N ALA A 141 -17.29 10.32 -18.51
CA ALA A 141 -17.14 11.75 -18.74
C ALA A 141 -18.44 12.54 -18.52
N SER A 142 -19.64 11.98 -18.80
CA SER A 142 -20.91 12.68 -18.54
C SER A 142 -21.14 12.96 -17.06
N THR A 143 -20.70 12.05 -16.18
CA THR A 143 -20.82 12.22 -14.71
C THR A 143 -20.08 13.45 -14.20
N LEU A 144 -19.01 13.87 -14.89
CA LEU A 144 -18.17 15.00 -14.49
C LEU A 144 -18.81 16.36 -14.76
N SER A 145 -19.95 16.39 -15.46
CA SER A 145 -20.70 17.60 -15.73
C SER A 145 -21.13 18.29 -14.43
N GLY A 146 -20.73 19.55 -14.25
CA GLY A 146 -21.06 20.34 -13.07
C GLY A 146 -20.25 20.03 -11.80
N MET A 147 -19.43 18.97 -11.79
CA MET A 147 -18.59 18.61 -10.63
C MET A 147 -17.29 19.42 -10.54
N VAL A 148 -16.82 19.96 -11.67
CA VAL A 148 -15.62 20.81 -11.73
C VAL A 148 -15.95 22.16 -12.36
N ASN A 149 -15.69 23.24 -11.63
CA ASN A 149 -15.89 24.59 -12.16
C ASN A 149 -15.03 24.84 -13.42
N GLY A 150 -15.64 25.33 -14.50
CA GLY A 150 -14.97 25.58 -15.77
C GLY A 150 -14.68 24.31 -16.59
N LEU A 151 -15.30 23.18 -16.25
CA LEU A 151 -15.34 21.99 -17.09
C LEU A 151 -16.73 21.92 -17.74
N SER A 152 -16.76 21.75 -19.06
CA SER A 152 -18.00 21.51 -19.82
C SER A 152 -17.96 20.15 -20.47
N VAL A 153 -19.04 19.40 -20.35
CA VAL A 153 -19.21 18.09 -21.01
C VAL A 153 -20.30 18.22 -22.07
N SER A 154 -20.09 17.61 -23.22
CA SER A 154 -21.04 17.60 -24.33
C SER A 154 -21.08 16.24 -25.02
N GLY A 155 -22.26 15.83 -25.49
CA GLY A 155 -22.47 14.53 -26.13
C GLY A 155 -22.46 13.35 -25.14
N GLY A 156 -22.55 12.12 -25.66
CA GLY A 156 -22.50 10.89 -24.87
C GLY A 156 -23.82 10.45 -24.21
N ASP A 157 -24.86 11.29 -24.21
CA ASP A 157 -26.17 10.97 -23.60
C ASP A 157 -27.22 10.50 -24.63
N ALA A 158 -26.94 10.67 -25.93
CA ALA A 158 -27.92 10.42 -27.00
C ALA A 158 -28.01 8.94 -27.40
N ARG A 159 -26.91 8.19 -27.33
CA ARG A 159 -26.84 6.75 -27.59
C ARG A 159 -25.85 6.06 -26.65
N PRO A 160 -26.20 4.90 -26.06
CA PRO A 160 -25.26 4.09 -25.30
C PRO A 160 -24.01 3.76 -26.14
N GLY A 161 -22.82 3.97 -25.56
CA GLY A 161 -21.53 3.75 -26.23
C GLY A 161 -21.02 4.94 -27.04
N GLU A 162 -21.74 6.06 -27.09
CA GLU A 162 -21.21 7.33 -27.62
C GLU A 162 -20.29 7.99 -26.58
N ASN A 163 -19.10 8.42 -27.00
CA ASN A 163 -18.15 9.10 -26.11
C ASN A 163 -18.62 10.53 -25.82
N ALA A 164 -18.68 10.90 -24.55
CA ALA A 164 -18.84 12.29 -24.16
C ALA A 164 -17.50 13.05 -24.33
N ARG A 165 -17.59 14.29 -24.82
CA ARG A 165 -16.46 15.20 -25.03
C ARG A 165 -16.35 16.15 -23.85
N ILE A 166 -15.13 16.26 -23.29
CA ILE A 166 -14.81 17.19 -22.21
C ILE A 166 -14.06 18.37 -22.80
N ASN A 167 -14.42 19.59 -22.40
CA ASN A 167 -13.61 20.78 -22.61
C ASN A 167 -13.34 21.43 -21.25
N ILE A 168 -12.09 21.83 -21.02
CA ILE A 168 -11.67 22.57 -19.83
C ILE A 168 -11.51 24.03 -20.27
N ARG A 169 -12.39 24.89 -19.74
CA ARG A 169 -12.66 26.27 -20.17
C ARG A 169 -13.44 26.37 -21.47
N GLN A 170 -14.10 27.51 -21.61
CA GLN A 170 -14.86 27.85 -22.79
C GLN A 170 -13.90 28.33 -23.89
N ASN A 171 -13.53 27.43 -24.79
CA ASN A 171 -12.83 27.79 -26.03
C ASN A 171 -13.86 27.80 -27.18
N ASP A 172 -14.81 28.73 -27.09
CA ASP A 172 -15.96 28.87 -28.01
C ASP A 172 -15.59 29.51 -29.36
N VAL A 173 -14.30 29.60 -29.67
CA VAL A 173 -13.80 30.30 -30.87
C VAL A 173 -13.21 29.37 -31.93
N LEU A 174 -13.14 28.06 -31.67
CA LEU A 174 -12.59 27.07 -32.63
C LEU A 174 -13.46 25.80 -32.82
N SER A 175 -14.63 25.71 -32.18
CA SER A 175 -15.57 24.58 -32.30
C SER A 175 -16.06 24.35 -33.74
N ASP A 176 -16.09 25.39 -34.57
CA ASP A 176 -16.49 25.32 -35.98
C ASP A 176 -15.44 24.70 -36.93
N ILE A 177 -14.21 24.43 -36.45
CA ILE A 177 -13.12 23.87 -37.29
C ILE A 177 -13.01 22.33 -37.17
N GLY A 178 -13.81 21.68 -36.33
CA GLY A 178 -13.95 20.21 -36.33
C GLY A 178 -12.66 19.45 -35.96
N GLY A 179 -11.90 19.93 -34.99
CA GLY A 179 -10.69 19.25 -34.49
C GLY A 179 -10.83 18.79 -33.04
N THR A 180 -10.14 17.70 -32.67
CA THR A 180 -9.91 17.29 -31.26
C THR A 180 -8.95 18.24 -30.52
N ALA A 181 -8.47 19.28 -31.20
CA ALA A 181 -7.54 20.29 -30.71
C ALA A 181 -8.09 21.18 -29.56
N SER A 182 -9.37 21.07 -29.18
CA SER A 182 -9.94 21.74 -28.00
C SER A 182 -10.09 20.81 -26.79
N GLU A 183 -9.94 19.50 -26.98
CA GLU A 183 -10.09 18.51 -25.91
C GLU A 183 -8.84 18.50 -25.01
N PRO A 184 -8.99 18.18 -23.71
CA PRO A 184 -7.88 18.11 -22.79
C PRO A 184 -7.01 16.87 -23.07
N LEU A 185 -5.79 16.92 -22.54
CA LEU A 185 -4.91 15.76 -22.53
C LEU A 185 -5.38 14.78 -21.45
N TYR A 186 -5.59 13.51 -21.80
CA TYR A 186 -5.96 12.48 -20.84
C TYR A 186 -4.74 11.72 -20.36
N VAL A 187 -4.62 11.60 -19.04
CA VAL A 187 -3.58 10.85 -18.33
C VAL A 187 -4.26 9.80 -17.45
N ILE A 188 -4.26 8.55 -17.86
CA ILE A 188 -4.85 7.45 -17.07
C ILE A 188 -3.69 6.63 -16.54
N ASP A 189 -3.58 6.48 -15.23
CA ASP A 189 -2.48 5.75 -14.56
C ASP A 189 -1.09 6.18 -15.00
N GLY A 190 -0.91 7.49 -15.16
CA GLY A 190 0.35 8.09 -15.60
C GLY A 190 0.64 7.94 -17.10
N TYR A 191 -0.17 7.21 -17.87
CA TYR A 191 -0.05 7.13 -19.32
C TYR A 191 -0.76 8.30 -19.99
N ILE A 192 0.00 9.05 -20.81
CA ILE A 192 -0.53 10.15 -21.62
C ILE A 192 -1.10 9.58 -22.92
N TYR A 193 -2.42 9.69 -23.10
CA TYR A 193 -3.07 9.24 -24.31
C TYR A 193 -2.88 10.21 -25.48
N PRO A 194 -2.73 9.70 -26.72
CA PRO A 194 -2.66 10.55 -27.90
C PRO A 194 -4.02 11.20 -28.18
N VAL A 195 -4.00 12.52 -28.35
CA VAL A 195 -5.18 13.39 -28.57
C VAL A 195 -5.65 13.37 -30.02
N GLU A 196 -4.75 13.03 -30.95
CA GLU A 196 -5.02 13.02 -32.38
C GLU A 196 -4.49 11.73 -33.00
N VAL A 197 -5.39 10.76 -33.22
CA VAL A 197 -5.09 9.53 -33.97
C VAL A 197 -6.07 9.41 -35.12
N LYS A 198 -5.54 9.31 -36.34
CA LYS A 198 -6.35 9.09 -37.54
C LYS A 198 -6.70 7.61 -37.67
N ILE A 199 -7.98 7.27 -37.56
CA ILE A 199 -8.54 5.94 -37.77
C ILE A 199 -9.47 6.02 -38.98
N GLY A 200 -9.01 5.49 -40.11
CA GLY A 200 -9.71 5.68 -41.39
C GLY A 200 -9.73 7.17 -41.78
N ASP A 201 -10.92 7.71 -42.05
CA ASP A 201 -11.13 9.12 -42.37
C ASP A 201 -11.44 10.00 -41.14
N VAL A 202 -11.47 9.42 -39.95
CA VAL A 202 -11.83 10.12 -38.70
C VAL A 202 -10.59 10.33 -37.84
N THR A 203 -10.47 11.52 -37.24
CA THR A 203 -9.45 11.80 -36.21
C THR A 203 -10.12 11.69 -34.85
N GLU A 204 -9.62 10.78 -34.02
CA GLU A 204 -10.15 10.53 -32.68
C GLU A 204 -9.12 10.80 -31.60
N ASN A 205 -9.61 11.25 -30.44
CA ASN A 205 -8.84 11.32 -29.22
C ASN A 205 -8.96 9.98 -28.49
N LEU A 206 -7.92 9.16 -28.57
CA LEU A 206 -7.92 7.85 -27.90
C LEU A 206 -8.00 7.98 -26.38
N GLY A 207 -7.56 9.11 -25.83
CA GLY A 207 -7.67 9.41 -24.42
C GLY A 207 -9.10 9.64 -23.97
N ALA A 208 -9.87 10.38 -24.77
CA ALA A 208 -11.30 10.56 -24.51
C ALA A 208 -12.05 9.23 -24.58
N THR A 209 -11.78 8.41 -25.60
CA THR A 209 -12.38 7.08 -25.74
C THR A 209 -12.01 6.15 -24.58
N ALA A 210 -10.73 6.10 -24.21
CA ALA A 210 -10.28 5.27 -23.08
C ALA A 210 -10.93 5.72 -21.78
N PHE A 211 -10.93 7.04 -21.51
CA PHE A 211 -11.50 7.63 -20.30
C PHE A 211 -13.00 7.39 -20.17
N ASN A 212 -13.77 7.54 -21.27
CA ASN A 212 -15.22 7.29 -21.28
C ASN A 212 -15.58 5.82 -20.97
N ASN A 213 -14.70 4.89 -21.34
CA ASN A 213 -14.90 3.44 -21.14
C ASN A 213 -14.30 2.93 -19.81
N LEU A 214 -13.73 3.79 -18.98
CA LEU A 214 -13.27 3.38 -17.66
C LEU A 214 -14.45 3.08 -16.75
N ASP A 215 -14.31 2.02 -15.97
CA ASP A 215 -15.26 1.66 -14.93
C ASP A 215 -15.06 2.56 -13.69
N PRO A 216 -16.08 3.33 -13.24
CA PRO A 216 -15.95 4.18 -12.07
C PRO A 216 -15.56 3.43 -10.78
N SER A 217 -15.84 2.13 -10.69
CA SER A 217 -15.52 1.31 -9.50
C SER A 217 -14.03 1.02 -9.33
N VAL A 218 -13.23 1.11 -10.41
CA VAL A 218 -11.77 0.88 -10.37
C VAL A 218 -10.95 2.15 -10.20
N ILE A 219 -11.60 3.31 -10.35
CA ILE A 219 -10.95 4.61 -10.26
C ILE A 219 -10.90 5.04 -8.79
N GLU A 220 -9.73 5.51 -8.35
CA GLU A 220 -9.50 6.08 -7.03
C GLU A 220 -9.81 7.57 -7.00
N SER A 221 -9.35 8.32 -8.00
CA SER A 221 -9.62 9.76 -8.09
C SER A 221 -9.46 10.29 -9.50
N ILE A 222 -10.21 11.34 -9.81
CA ILE A 222 -10.09 12.11 -11.04
C ILE A 222 -9.61 13.51 -10.68
N SER A 223 -8.48 13.91 -11.26
CA SER A 223 -7.88 15.23 -11.08
C SER A 223 -7.84 16.00 -12.38
N VAL A 224 -8.37 17.22 -12.37
CA VAL A 224 -8.43 18.14 -13.49
C VAL A 224 -7.41 19.24 -13.25
N LEU A 225 -6.34 19.26 -14.04
CA LEU A 225 -5.28 20.27 -13.95
C LEU A 225 -5.53 21.37 -14.98
N LYS A 226 -5.41 22.62 -14.53
CA LYS A 226 -5.64 23.86 -15.27
C LYS A 226 -4.35 24.70 -15.28
N ASP A 227 -4.17 25.53 -16.31
CA ASP A 227 -3.08 26.52 -16.39
C ASP A 227 -1.67 25.94 -16.16
N ALA A 228 -0.90 26.60 -15.29
CA ALA A 228 0.46 26.26 -14.93
C ALA A 228 0.60 24.87 -14.29
N ALA A 229 -0.48 24.29 -13.72
CA ALA A 229 -0.43 22.92 -13.21
C ALA A 229 -0.38 21.89 -14.36
N ALA A 230 -1.01 22.20 -15.50
CA ALA A 230 -1.00 21.35 -16.69
C ALA A 230 0.33 21.45 -17.48
N ALA A 231 1.09 22.54 -17.30
CA ALA A 231 2.34 22.81 -18.02
C ALA A 231 3.42 21.73 -17.86
N VAL A 232 3.35 20.91 -16.79
CA VAL A 232 4.24 19.75 -16.58
C VAL A 232 4.13 18.73 -17.72
N TYR A 233 2.97 18.70 -18.41
CA TYR A 233 2.70 17.79 -19.54
C TYR A 233 2.98 18.44 -20.92
N GLY A 234 3.61 19.62 -20.95
CA GLY A 234 4.10 20.28 -22.16
C GLY A 234 3.02 20.98 -22.99
N ALA A 235 3.36 21.35 -24.24
CA ALA A 235 2.50 22.15 -25.11
C ALA A 235 1.11 21.52 -25.41
N ARG A 236 1.01 20.19 -25.31
CA ARG A 236 -0.24 19.44 -25.51
C ARG A 236 -1.24 19.56 -24.36
N ALA A 237 -0.78 20.10 -23.23
CA ALA A 237 -1.60 20.34 -22.05
C ALA A 237 -2.14 21.78 -21.99
N ALA A 238 -2.03 22.54 -23.09
CA ALA A 238 -2.53 23.91 -23.19
C ALA A 238 -4.05 24.02 -22.91
N ASN A 239 -4.80 22.95 -23.22
CA ASN A 239 -6.25 22.86 -22.97
C ASN A 239 -6.58 22.15 -21.63
N GLY A 240 -5.59 21.99 -20.75
CA GLY A 240 -5.74 21.29 -19.47
C GLY A 240 -5.49 19.78 -19.55
N VAL A 241 -5.44 19.13 -18.38
CA VAL A 241 -5.15 17.70 -18.23
C VAL A 241 -6.22 17.03 -17.37
N MET A 242 -6.81 15.96 -17.89
CA MET A 242 -7.67 15.04 -17.14
C MET A 242 -6.82 13.87 -16.68
N LYS A 243 -6.58 13.76 -15.37
CA LYS A 243 -5.82 12.67 -14.76
C LYS A 243 -6.77 11.71 -14.05
N SER A 244 -6.83 10.45 -14.48
CA SER A 244 -7.44 9.36 -13.72
C SER A 244 -6.36 8.56 -13.03
N THR A 245 -6.61 8.12 -11.80
CA THR A 245 -5.76 7.18 -11.07
C THR A 245 -6.63 6.01 -10.63
N GLU A 246 -6.28 4.81 -11.04
CA GLU A 246 -6.95 3.56 -10.71
C GLU A 246 -6.35 2.91 -9.45
N HIS A 247 -7.09 1.99 -8.85
CA HIS A 247 -6.77 1.31 -7.58
C HIS A 247 -5.54 0.38 -7.59
N LEU A 248 -4.67 0.48 -8.58
CA LEU A 248 -3.61 -0.50 -8.88
C LEU A 248 -2.20 0.03 -8.58
N LEU A 249 -2.11 1.03 -7.70
CA LEU A 249 -0.99 1.95 -7.55
C LEU A 249 0.40 1.40 -7.18
N PRO A 250 0.64 0.11 -6.87
CA PRO A 250 2.02 -0.37 -6.78
C PRO A 250 2.49 -1.19 -7.97
N ILE A 251 1.60 -1.69 -8.84
CA ILE A 251 1.99 -2.50 -10.00
C ILE A 251 2.05 -1.66 -11.28
N ILE A 252 1.28 -0.56 -11.37
CA ILE A 252 1.11 0.22 -12.62
C ILE A 252 1.90 1.53 -12.61
N MET A 253 2.77 1.79 -11.62
CA MET A 253 3.67 2.95 -11.68
C MET A 253 4.71 2.87 -12.82
N GLU A 254 4.82 1.71 -13.48
CA GLU A 254 5.34 1.65 -14.83
C GLU A 254 4.22 1.25 -15.79
N ASN A 255 3.80 2.18 -16.65
CA ASN A 255 3.22 1.85 -17.95
C ASN A 255 4.37 1.88 -18.98
N PRO A 256 5.24 0.84 -19.05
CA PRO A 256 6.31 0.78 -20.03
C PRO A 256 5.66 0.65 -21.41
N ILE A 257 5.68 1.74 -22.18
CA ILE A 257 5.14 1.76 -23.53
C ILE A 257 6.07 0.96 -24.43
N ILE A 258 5.73 -0.31 -24.62
CA ILE A 258 6.46 -1.24 -25.45
C ILE A 258 5.96 -1.12 -26.89
N ARG A 259 6.79 -0.54 -27.76
CA ARG A 259 6.53 -0.58 -29.20
C ARG A 259 6.68 -2.02 -29.68
N LEU A 260 5.58 -2.63 -30.04
CA LEU A 260 5.57 -3.96 -30.65
C LEU A 260 6.06 -3.87 -32.10
N SER A 261 6.86 -4.83 -32.53
CA SER A 261 7.12 -5.04 -33.96
C SER A 261 5.80 -5.41 -34.67
N PRO A 262 5.69 -5.19 -35.99
CA PRO A 262 4.48 -5.57 -36.73
C PRO A 262 4.06 -7.03 -36.53
N LEU A 263 5.04 -7.94 -36.39
CA LEU A 263 4.79 -9.35 -36.11
C LEU A 263 4.28 -9.56 -34.68
N GLN A 264 4.91 -8.93 -33.68
CA GLN A 264 4.46 -9.00 -32.28
C GLN A 264 3.05 -8.45 -32.12
N ALA A 265 2.75 -7.31 -32.73
CA ALA A 265 1.43 -6.67 -32.71
C ALA A 265 0.36 -7.58 -33.35
N CYS A 266 0.69 -8.23 -34.47
CA CYS A 266 -0.19 -9.20 -35.11
C CYS A 266 -0.50 -10.39 -34.20
N SER A 267 0.53 -11.01 -33.61
CA SER A 267 0.35 -12.13 -32.67
C SER A 267 -0.49 -11.72 -31.45
N TYR A 268 -0.27 -10.52 -30.92
CA TYR A 268 -1.00 -9.99 -29.78
C TYR A 268 -2.46 -9.72 -30.07
N LYS A 269 -2.73 -9.12 -31.24
CA LYS A 269 -4.08 -8.92 -31.75
C LYS A 269 -4.81 -10.26 -31.87
N MET A 270 -4.14 -11.29 -32.40
CA MET A 270 -4.72 -12.64 -32.50
C MET A 270 -5.03 -13.25 -31.12
N PHE A 271 -4.16 -13.09 -30.12
CA PHE A 271 -4.44 -13.57 -28.76
C PHE A 271 -5.60 -12.82 -28.09
N TYR A 272 -5.68 -11.51 -28.29
CA TYR A 272 -6.77 -10.68 -27.76
C TYR A 272 -8.11 -11.07 -28.41
N GLU A 273 -8.16 -11.18 -29.74
CA GLU A 273 -9.34 -11.64 -30.48
C GLU A 273 -9.74 -13.06 -30.06
N SER A 274 -8.77 -13.95 -29.85
CA SER A 274 -9.02 -15.31 -29.34
C SER A 274 -9.59 -15.31 -27.92
N SER A 275 -9.17 -14.37 -27.09
CA SER A 275 -9.69 -14.19 -25.72
C SER A 275 -11.17 -13.75 -25.76
N ILE A 276 -11.49 -12.79 -26.62
CA ILE A 276 -12.87 -12.32 -26.86
C ILE A 276 -13.74 -13.47 -27.37
N LEU A 277 -13.27 -14.21 -28.38
CA LEU A 277 -14.01 -15.33 -28.96
C LEU A 277 -14.24 -16.46 -27.95
N SER A 278 -13.23 -16.77 -27.14
CA SER A 278 -13.32 -17.81 -26.10
C SER A 278 -14.34 -17.43 -25.02
N TYR A 279 -14.42 -16.15 -24.67
CA TYR A 279 -15.40 -15.63 -23.72
C TYR A 279 -16.81 -15.54 -24.32
N ALA A 280 -16.95 -15.06 -25.56
CA ALA A 280 -18.26 -14.85 -26.19
C ALA A 280 -18.95 -16.15 -26.63
N SER A 281 -18.22 -17.24 -26.86
CA SER A 281 -18.79 -18.50 -27.32
C SER A 281 -19.46 -19.28 -26.17
N PRO A 282 -20.77 -19.59 -26.24
CA PRO A 282 -21.48 -20.31 -25.18
C PRO A 282 -20.93 -21.71 -24.89
N LYS A 283 -20.30 -22.34 -25.91
CA LYS A 283 -19.67 -23.67 -25.79
C LYS A 283 -18.38 -23.64 -24.96
N THR A 284 -17.68 -22.52 -24.97
CA THR A 284 -16.37 -22.34 -24.29
C THR A 284 -16.49 -21.52 -23.01
N LEU A 285 -17.52 -20.67 -22.88
CA LEU A 285 -17.83 -19.91 -21.68
C LEU A 285 -18.03 -20.81 -20.45
N ALA A 286 -18.60 -22.00 -20.64
CA ALA A 286 -18.72 -23.01 -19.58
C ALA A 286 -17.39 -23.67 -19.20
N ASN A 287 -16.38 -23.62 -20.07
CA ASN A 287 -15.08 -24.26 -19.88
C ASN A 287 -14.03 -23.26 -19.39
N LYS A 288 -14.06 -23.04 -18.07
CA LYS A 288 -13.15 -22.12 -17.37
C LYS A 288 -11.67 -22.38 -17.65
N GLU A 289 -11.27 -23.62 -17.89
CA GLU A 289 -9.87 -23.98 -18.17
C GLU A 289 -9.40 -23.47 -19.53
N ILE A 290 -10.28 -23.43 -20.55
CA ILE A 290 -9.94 -22.88 -21.87
C ILE A 290 -9.75 -21.36 -21.79
N VAL A 291 -10.69 -20.65 -21.15
CA VAL A 291 -10.60 -19.20 -20.98
C VAL A 291 -9.35 -18.84 -20.16
N LYS A 292 -9.09 -19.57 -19.07
CA LYS A 292 -7.89 -19.42 -18.25
C LYS A 292 -6.61 -19.67 -19.03
N ALA A 293 -6.55 -20.71 -19.86
CA ALA A 293 -5.38 -21.02 -20.68
C ALA A 293 -5.09 -19.90 -21.69
N VAL A 294 -6.11 -19.40 -22.39
CA VAL A 294 -5.97 -18.31 -23.38
C VAL A 294 -5.50 -17.01 -22.71
N LEU A 295 -6.09 -16.64 -21.57
CA LEU A 295 -5.64 -15.49 -20.76
C LEU A 295 -4.21 -15.67 -20.25
N THR A 296 -3.87 -16.87 -19.78
CA THR A 296 -2.51 -17.18 -19.31
C THR A 296 -1.50 -17.05 -20.44
N MET A 297 -1.82 -17.52 -21.64
CA MET A 297 -0.96 -17.36 -22.82
C MET A 297 -0.79 -15.90 -23.23
N PHE A 298 -1.87 -15.10 -23.19
CA PHE A 298 -1.81 -13.66 -23.43
C PHE A 298 -0.86 -12.99 -22.43
N LEU A 299 -1.11 -13.16 -21.12
CA LEU A 299 -0.29 -12.58 -20.05
C LEU A 299 1.18 -13.04 -20.10
N GLN A 300 1.44 -14.31 -20.41
CA GLN A 300 2.79 -14.83 -20.57
C GLN A 300 3.49 -14.18 -21.76
N GLY A 301 2.80 -13.99 -22.89
CA GLY A 301 3.32 -13.26 -24.04
C GLY A 301 3.66 -11.81 -23.70
N ALA A 302 2.88 -11.15 -22.84
CA ALA A 302 3.11 -9.75 -22.44
C ALA A 302 4.40 -9.67 -21.65
N THR A 303 4.51 -10.61 -20.71
CA THR A 303 5.61 -10.74 -19.78
C THR A 303 6.92 -11.00 -20.52
N GLU A 304 6.94 -11.88 -21.52
CA GLU A 304 8.15 -12.17 -22.29
C GLU A 304 8.55 -11.01 -23.22
N ILE A 305 7.60 -10.35 -23.87
CA ILE A 305 7.89 -9.14 -24.65
C ILE A 305 8.45 -8.04 -23.75
N TYR A 306 7.86 -7.86 -22.57
CA TYR A 306 8.35 -6.93 -21.56
C TYR A 306 9.78 -7.27 -21.14
N LYS A 307 10.08 -8.52 -20.77
CA LYS A 307 11.44 -8.96 -20.42
C LYS A 307 12.45 -8.71 -21.56
N MET A 308 12.08 -9.07 -22.79
CA MET A 308 12.97 -8.92 -23.96
C MET A 308 13.28 -7.46 -24.26
N GLN A 309 12.29 -6.57 -24.18
CA GLN A 309 12.52 -5.14 -24.40
C GLN A 309 13.18 -4.48 -23.18
N ASN A 310 12.83 -4.88 -21.96
CA ASN A 310 13.41 -4.32 -20.75
C ASN A 310 14.90 -4.66 -20.61
N ASN A 311 15.37 -5.81 -21.11
CA ASN A 311 16.81 -6.10 -21.24
C ASN A 311 17.58 -5.09 -22.12
N LEU A 312 16.91 -4.38 -23.04
CA LEU A 312 17.51 -3.24 -23.77
C LEU A 312 17.40 -1.92 -22.98
N TYR A 313 16.33 -1.70 -22.21
CA TYR A 313 16.11 -0.49 -21.38
C TYR A 313 16.92 -0.45 -20.08
N LEU A 314 17.38 -1.60 -19.56
CA LEU A 314 18.29 -1.69 -18.41
C LEU A 314 19.59 -0.88 -18.59
N SER A 315 19.99 -0.60 -19.83
CA SER A 315 21.21 0.15 -20.13
C SER A 315 21.14 1.66 -19.88
N SER A 316 19.96 2.21 -19.54
CA SER A 316 19.75 3.67 -19.40
C SER A 316 19.09 4.14 -18.10
N GLN A 317 18.77 3.24 -17.18
CA GLN A 317 18.09 3.63 -15.93
C GLN A 317 19.07 4.20 -14.90
N SER A 318 18.63 5.25 -14.20
CA SER A 318 19.38 5.79 -13.06
C SER A 318 19.44 4.73 -11.96
N ARG A 319 20.58 4.55 -11.29
CA ARG A 319 20.74 3.65 -10.13
C ARG A 319 19.61 3.76 -9.08
N LYS A 320 19.03 4.96 -8.93
CA LYS A 320 17.89 5.21 -8.03
C LYS A 320 16.62 4.46 -8.44
N TYR A 321 16.42 4.30 -9.75
CA TYR A 321 15.28 3.60 -10.32
C TYR A 321 15.41 2.09 -10.17
N GLU A 322 16.61 1.54 -10.36
CA GLU A 322 16.89 0.12 -10.09
C GLU A 322 16.55 -0.22 -8.63
N ILE A 323 17.00 0.62 -7.69
CA ILE A 323 16.67 0.49 -6.26
C ILE A 323 15.15 0.50 -6.01
N TYR A 324 14.42 1.35 -6.73
CA TYR A 324 12.96 1.39 -6.64
C TYR A 324 12.29 0.11 -7.18
N GLN A 325 12.80 -0.42 -8.29
CA GLN A 325 12.29 -1.67 -8.86
C GLN A 325 12.58 -2.88 -7.98
N GLU A 326 13.80 -3.00 -7.45
CA GLU A 326 14.14 -4.05 -6.48
C GLU A 326 13.29 -3.93 -5.21
N PHE A 327 13.04 -2.70 -4.74
CA PHE A 327 12.10 -2.45 -3.64
C PHE A 327 10.71 -2.98 -3.95
N LEU A 328 10.11 -2.62 -5.08
CA LEU A 328 8.76 -3.09 -5.45
C LEU A 328 8.68 -4.62 -5.52
N GLN A 329 9.69 -5.29 -6.10
CA GLN A 329 9.76 -6.75 -6.14
C GLN A 329 9.79 -7.36 -4.75
N LEU A 330 10.57 -6.77 -3.84
CA LEU A 330 10.61 -7.22 -2.44
C LEU A 330 9.27 -7.00 -1.76
N VAL A 331 8.60 -5.86 -1.97
CA VAL A 331 7.30 -5.61 -1.36
C VAL A 331 6.27 -6.62 -1.86
N MET A 332 6.17 -6.84 -3.18
CA MET A 332 5.26 -7.83 -3.75
C MET A 332 5.50 -9.25 -3.21
N LYS A 333 6.73 -9.57 -2.81
CA LYS A 333 7.08 -10.86 -2.20
C LYS A 333 6.77 -10.96 -0.71
N TYR A 334 6.86 -9.85 0.03
CA TYR A 334 6.90 -9.85 1.50
C TYR A 334 5.85 -8.98 2.19
N TYR A 335 4.98 -8.27 1.47
CA TYR A 335 4.01 -7.33 2.05
C TYR A 335 3.01 -7.97 3.01
N THR A 336 2.81 -9.28 2.98
CA THR A 336 1.93 -10.00 3.92
C THR A 336 2.63 -10.36 5.24
N ILE A 337 3.95 -10.12 5.34
CA ILE A 337 4.78 -10.50 6.50
C ILE A 337 5.49 -9.27 7.06
N HIS A 338 5.94 -8.36 6.20
CA HIS A 338 6.75 -7.21 6.56
C HIS A 338 6.08 -5.92 6.09
N HIS A 339 5.55 -5.12 7.03
CA HIS A 339 4.93 -3.82 6.73
C HIS A 339 5.88 -2.63 6.96
N GLY A 340 7.01 -2.89 7.61
CA GLY A 340 7.99 -1.87 7.99
C GLY A 340 9.08 -1.64 6.94
N THR A 341 9.55 -0.41 6.83
CA THR A 341 10.55 0.00 5.82
C THR A 341 11.97 -0.51 6.09
N SER A 342 12.30 -0.83 7.35
CA SER A 342 13.63 -1.29 7.75
C SER A 342 14.03 -2.61 7.10
N PHE A 343 13.09 -3.56 7.00
CA PHE A 343 13.31 -4.86 6.35
C PHE A 343 13.75 -4.69 4.90
N TYR A 344 13.08 -3.79 4.16
CA TYR A 344 13.36 -3.53 2.76
C TYR A 344 14.68 -2.78 2.57
N ALA A 345 14.98 -1.80 3.43
CA ALA A 345 16.26 -1.10 3.39
C ALA A 345 17.45 -2.06 3.62
N GLU A 346 17.33 -2.96 4.59
CA GLU A 346 18.35 -3.97 4.90
C GLU A 346 18.52 -4.98 3.75
N HIS A 347 17.43 -5.46 3.16
CA HIS A 347 17.48 -6.37 1.99
C HIS A 347 18.15 -5.74 0.76
N LEU A 348 18.03 -4.43 0.59
CA LEU A 348 18.67 -3.69 -0.49
C LEU A 348 20.11 -3.27 -0.16
N GLY A 349 20.59 -3.56 1.05
CA GLY A 349 21.92 -3.14 1.51
C GLY A 349 22.07 -1.62 1.64
N LEU A 350 20.97 -0.91 1.92
CA LEU A 350 20.93 0.55 2.01
C LEU A 350 20.68 1.01 3.45
N SER A 351 21.23 2.16 3.82
CA SER A 351 20.81 2.81 5.06
C SER A 351 19.36 3.28 4.94
N LEU A 352 18.59 3.16 6.03
CA LEU A 352 17.18 3.54 6.05
C LEU A 352 16.93 4.98 5.54
N PRO A 353 17.73 6.01 5.92
CA PRO A 353 17.54 7.36 5.40
C PRO A 353 17.79 7.46 3.88
N HIS A 354 18.81 6.76 3.38
CA HIS A 354 19.15 6.77 1.94
C HIS A 354 18.07 6.05 1.13
N PHE A 355 17.59 4.92 1.61
CA PHE A 355 16.48 4.18 1.04
C PHE A 355 15.23 5.06 0.96
N CYS A 356 14.76 5.60 2.09
CA CYS A 356 13.55 6.44 2.12
C CYS A 356 13.66 7.66 1.19
N SER A 357 14.82 8.33 1.16
CA SER A 357 15.05 9.46 0.24
C SER A 357 15.03 9.04 -1.22
N THR A 358 15.60 7.87 -1.54
CA THR A 358 15.68 7.36 -2.92
C THR A 358 14.30 6.98 -3.43
N ILE A 359 13.53 6.21 -2.67
CA ILE A 359 12.15 5.83 -3.03
C ILE A 359 11.28 7.07 -3.20
N LYS A 360 11.31 8.02 -2.25
CA LYS A 360 10.50 9.26 -2.36
C LYS A 360 10.84 10.11 -3.58
N LYS A 361 12.12 10.16 -3.97
CA LYS A 361 12.56 10.90 -5.17
C LYS A 361 12.08 10.26 -6.47
N VAL A 362 11.92 8.94 -6.51
CA VAL A 362 11.51 8.21 -7.71
C VAL A 362 9.99 8.06 -7.77
N ALA A 363 9.37 7.67 -6.66
CA ALA A 363 7.94 7.37 -6.59
C ALA A 363 7.06 8.59 -6.26
N GLY A 364 7.62 9.67 -5.73
CA GLY A 364 6.86 10.78 -5.14
C GLY A 364 6.25 10.45 -3.76
N ASN A 365 6.07 9.17 -3.45
CA ASN A 365 5.55 8.64 -2.19
C ASN A 365 6.67 8.05 -1.31
N THR A 366 6.44 8.05 -0.01
CA THR A 366 7.32 7.36 0.95
C THR A 366 7.23 5.84 0.77
N PRO A 367 8.27 5.08 1.15
CA PRO A 367 8.21 3.62 1.07
C PRO A 367 7.05 3.03 1.89
N LEU A 368 6.69 3.64 3.01
CA LEU A 368 5.55 3.20 3.83
C LEU A 368 4.22 3.38 3.10
N GLU A 369 4.02 4.52 2.42
CA GLU A 369 2.84 4.75 1.59
C GLU A 369 2.75 3.75 0.43
N VAL A 370 3.88 3.41 -0.19
CA VAL A 370 3.93 2.37 -1.24
C VAL A 370 3.54 1.01 -0.68
N ILE A 371 4.09 0.59 0.47
CA ILE A 371 3.72 -0.67 1.12
C ILE A 371 2.23 -0.68 1.50
N ALA A 372 1.74 0.42 2.07
CA ALA A 372 0.34 0.56 2.46
C ALA A 372 -0.59 0.44 1.24
N SER A 373 -0.23 1.04 0.10
CA SER A 373 -1.01 0.94 -1.13
C SER A 373 -1.14 -0.50 -1.64
N ILE A 374 -0.08 -1.32 -1.52
CA ILE A 374 -0.09 -2.74 -1.90
C ILE A 374 -1.06 -3.53 -1.03
N ILE A 375 -0.95 -3.34 0.29
CA ILE A 375 -1.79 -4.01 1.28
C ILE A 375 -3.27 -3.62 1.06
N LEU A 376 -3.55 -2.34 0.82
CA LEU A 376 -4.90 -1.84 0.59
C LEU A 376 -5.49 -2.37 -0.71
N MET A 377 -4.69 -2.45 -1.78
CA MET A 377 -5.13 -2.99 -3.06
C MET A 377 -5.57 -4.45 -2.90
N ASP A 378 -4.77 -5.29 -2.25
CA ASP A 378 -5.15 -6.70 -2.00
C ASP A 378 -6.37 -6.80 -1.07
N ALA A 379 -6.40 -6.01 0.00
CA ALA A 379 -7.54 -5.92 0.90
C ALA A 379 -8.84 -5.57 0.15
N LYS A 380 -8.85 -4.47 -0.61
CA LYS A 380 -10.01 -4.00 -1.38
C LYS A 380 -10.47 -5.04 -2.39
N SER A 381 -9.52 -5.62 -3.12
CA SER A 381 -9.79 -6.69 -4.09
C SER A 381 -10.50 -7.87 -3.43
N ARG A 382 -10.00 -8.37 -2.30
CA ARG A 382 -10.63 -9.49 -1.58
C ARG A 382 -11.96 -9.13 -0.94
N LEU A 383 -12.11 -7.90 -0.44
CA LEU A 383 -13.37 -7.41 0.15
C LEU A 383 -14.51 -7.40 -0.88
N LYS A 384 -14.22 -7.04 -2.14
CA LYS A 384 -15.19 -6.96 -3.24
C LYS A 384 -15.40 -8.29 -3.96
N SER A 385 -14.34 -9.08 -4.13
CA SER A 385 -14.38 -10.31 -4.94
C SER A 385 -14.70 -11.58 -4.16
N THR A 386 -14.63 -11.55 -2.82
CA THR A 386 -14.80 -12.74 -1.97
C THR A 386 -15.75 -12.49 -0.79
N ASN A 387 -16.35 -13.58 -0.30
CA ASN A 387 -17.12 -13.59 0.95
C ASN A 387 -16.26 -13.90 2.18
N GLU A 388 -14.92 -13.82 2.05
CA GLU A 388 -14.00 -14.14 3.14
C GLU A 388 -14.26 -13.21 4.35
N PRO A 389 -14.30 -13.71 5.60
CA PRO A 389 -14.45 -12.82 6.76
C PRO A 389 -13.33 -11.78 6.82
N VAL A 390 -13.66 -10.53 7.17
CA VAL A 390 -12.67 -9.42 7.32
C VAL A 390 -11.49 -9.83 8.21
N LYS A 391 -11.77 -10.62 9.25
CA LYS A 391 -10.75 -11.20 10.14
C LYS A 391 -9.71 -12.04 9.39
N ASN A 392 -10.15 -12.89 8.46
CA ASN A 392 -9.25 -13.78 7.73
C ASN A 392 -8.44 -13.01 6.68
N ILE A 393 -9.06 -12.02 6.03
CA ILE A 393 -8.36 -11.08 5.14
C ILE A 393 -7.24 -10.38 5.92
N ALA A 394 -7.56 -9.80 7.08
CA ALA A 394 -6.59 -9.13 7.95
C ALA A 394 -5.41 -10.05 8.33
N LEU A 395 -5.69 -11.27 8.79
CA LEU A 395 -4.66 -12.25 9.16
C LEU A 395 -3.79 -12.65 7.96
N SER A 396 -4.39 -12.84 6.78
CA SER A 396 -3.66 -13.19 5.55
C SER A 396 -2.75 -12.07 5.04
N LEU A 397 -3.09 -10.83 5.40
CA LEU A 397 -2.32 -9.62 5.10
C LEU A 397 -1.33 -9.28 6.21
N GLY A 398 -1.02 -10.20 7.14
CA GLY A 398 -0.01 -9.98 8.18
C GLY A 398 -0.46 -9.14 9.36
N PHE A 399 -1.75 -8.82 9.48
CA PHE A 399 -2.27 -8.11 10.65
C PHE A 399 -2.59 -9.11 11.76
N ASN A 400 -1.87 -9.00 12.88
CA ASN A 400 -2.07 -9.85 14.06
C ASN A 400 -3.39 -9.56 14.79
N ASN A 401 -4.00 -8.39 14.54
CA ASN A 401 -5.26 -7.98 15.15
C ASN A 401 -6.16 -7.29 14.10
N ILE A 402 -7.44 -7.67 14.09
CA ILE A 402 -8.46 -7.08 13.22
C ILE A 402 -8.68 -5.59 13.51
N SER A 403 -8.53 -5.15 14.75
CA SER A 403 -8.68 -3.73 15.13
C SER A 403 -7.61 -2.87 14.47
N PHE A 404 -6.36 -3.36 14.39
CA PHE A 404 -5.29 -2.68 13.67
C PHE A 404 -5.57 -2.60 12.16
N PHE A 405 -6.06 -3.70 11.56
CA PHE A 405 -6.45 -3.70 10.16
C PHE A 405 -7.60 -2.73 9.88
N ASN A 406 -8.63 -2.72 10.73
CA ASN A 406 -9.76 -1.80 10.59
C ASN A 406 -9.32 -0.33 10.70
N LYS A 407 -8.43 0.00 11.65
CA LYS A 407 -7.86 1.35 11.82
C LYS A 407 -7.01 1.75 10.61
N PHE A 408 -6.11 0.87 10.18
CA PHE A 408 -5.29 1.05 8.99
C PHE A 408 -6.15 1.29 7.73
N PHE A 409 -7.11 0.41 7.47
CA PHE A 409 -7.98 0.51 6.30
C PHE A 409 -8.81 1.80 6.35
N LYS A 410 -9.40 2.15 7.49
CA LYS A 410 -10.17 3.39 7.66
C LYS A 410 -9.32 4.64 7.52
N GLN A 411 -8.10 4.63 8.04
CA GLN A 411 -7.17 5.76 7.92
C GLN A 411 -6.84 6.07 6.45
N HIS A 412 -6.76 5.05 5.60
CA HIS A 412 -6.40 5.22 4.19
C HIS A 412 -7.58 5.32 3.23
N THR A 413 -8.77 4.83 3.60
CA THR A 413 -9.94 4.79 2.70
C THR A 413 -11.11 5.66 3.18
N GLY A 414 -11.07 6.18 4.40
CA GLY A 414 -12.17 6.92 5.02
C GLY A 414 -13.27 6.04 5.61
N VAL A 415 -13.39 4.78 5.19
CA VAL A 415 -14.43 3.83 5.60
C VAL A 415 -13.85 2.56 6.23
N THR A 416 -14.65 1.85 7.02
CA THR A 416 -14.24 0.55 7.56
C THR A 416 -14.26 -0.55 6.48
N PRO A 417 -13.50 -1.64 6.63
CA PRO A 417 -13.56 -2.77 5.70
C PRO A 417 -14.97 -3.36 5.52
N GLN A 418 -15.78 -3.31 6.59
CA GLN A 418 -17.15 -3.80 6.60
C GLN A 418 -18.06 -2.89 5.77
N GLU A 419 -17.94 -1.56 5.95
CA GLU A 419 -18.64 -0.56 5.13
C GLU A 419 -18.22 -0.69 3.67
N TYR A 420 -16.92 -0.76 3.38
CA TYR A 420 -16.38 -0.89 2.02
C TYR A 420 -16.90 -2.14 1.27
N ARG A 421 -17.18 -3.23 1.97
CA ARG A 421 -17.79 -4.44 1.40
C ARG A 421 -19.27 -4.26 1.07
N GLY A 422 -19.98 -3.42 1.82
CA GLY A 422 -21.41 -3.15 1.63
C GLY A 422 -21.70 -2.18 0.47
N HIS A 423 -20.68 -1.43 0.04
CA HIS A 423 -20.69 -0.63 -1.18
C HIS A 423 -20.42 -1.48 -2.43
#